data_AF-A0A916A4C8-F1
#
_entry.id   AF-A0A916A4C8-F1
#
_cell.length_a   1.000
_cell.length_b   1.000
_cell.length_c   1.000
_cell.angle_alpha   90.00
_cell.angle_beta   90.00
_cell.angle_gamma   90.00
#
_symmetry.space_group_name_H-M   'P 1'
#
loop_
_entity.id
_entity.type
_entity.pdbx_description
1 polymer ?
#
loop_
_entity_poly.entity_id
_entity_poly.type
_entity_poly.pdbx_seq_one_letter_code
_entity_poly.pdbx_strand_id
1 'polypeptide(L)'
;MNPQRQLTDIQSLASALKRQQAITIVLGLLAILLTIGSLSRQSTVVLEPPTRTKTIAITGDRVDGAWLEEMGAWVAHMILDASPHSIGWQQDQVLRWTHPAAHGQLQQEMAVQAKRLIDANASTVFWLQQLAPDLDRQRVALVGQLDTYVNGVKVQGSSRTVSYLLQFEARGGRMLVKEWKEVPGDDIWLTRALEAAAKLKEKADAKR
;
A
#
# COMPACT_ATOMS: atom_id res chain seq x y z
N MET A 1 -67.40 29.16 -29.07
CA MET A 1 -66.18 28.43 -28.64
C MET A 1 -65.80 27.46 -29.75
N ASN A 2 -64.60 27.56 -30.31
CA ASN A 2 -64.22 26.81 -31.50
C ASN A 2 -63.54 25.48 -31.09
N PRO A 3 -64.19 24.31 -31.21
CA PRO A 3 -63.73 23.05 -30.63
C PRO A 3 -62.41 22.56 -31.25
N GLN A 4 -62.11 22.97 -32.48
CA GLN A 4 -60.86 22.62 -33.16
C GLN A 4 -59.63 23.30 -32.53
N ARG A 5 -59.77 24.51 -31.96
CA ARG A 5 -58.66 25.20 -31.27
C ARG A 5 -58.30 24.52 -29.94
N GLN A 6 -59.31 24.01 -29.23
CA GLN A 6 -59.07 23.31 -27.95
C GLN A 6 -58.33 21.98 -28.16
N LEU A 7 -58.60 21.28 -29.25
CA LEU A 7 -57.90 20.04 -29.60
C LEU A 7 -56.43 20.30 -29.97
N THR A 8 -56.13 21.37 -30.70
CA THR A 8 -54.75 21.75 -31.03
C THR A 8 -53.97 22.25 -29.81
N ASP A 9 -54.62 22.93 -28.88
CA ASP A 9 -54.00 23.40 -27.64
C ASP A 9 -53.65 22.22 -26.71
N ILE A 10 -54.54 21.22 -26.58
CA ILE A 10 -54.27 20.01 -25.79
C ILE A 10 -53.12 19.20 -26.41
N GLN A 11 -53.06 19.09 -27.74
CA GLN A 11 -51.98 18.38 -28.44
C GLN A 11 -50.64 19.10 -28.31
N SER A 12 -50.62 20.43 -28.39
CA SER A 12 -49.39 21.22 -28.24
C SER A 12 -48.86 21.16 -26.79
N LEU A 13 -49.73 21.23 -25.77
CA LEU A 13 -49.38 21.05 -24.36
C LEU A 13 -48.84 19.63 -24.07
N ALA A 14 -49.49 18.59 -24.60
CA ALA A 14 -49.02 17.22 -24.45
C ALA A 14 -47.64 16.99 -25.10
N SER A 15 -47.39 17.61 -26.26
CA SER A 15 -46.09 17.55 -26.93
C SER A 15 -44.99 18.31 -26.19
N ALA A 16 -45.33 19.44 -25.57
CA ALA A 16 -44.41 20.23 -24.74
C ALA A 16 -44.00 19.48 -23.47
N LEU A 17 -44.96 18.82 -22.80
CA LEU A 17 -44.68 17.99 -21.62
C LEU A 17 -43.78 16.79 -21.94
N LYS A 18 -44.02 16.10 -23.07
CA LYS A 18 -43.15 15.00 -23.52
C LYS A 18 -41.73 15.47 -23.83
N ARG A 19 -41.57 16.65 -24.44
CA ARG A 19 -40.25 17.26 -24.70
C ARG A 19 -39.54 17.62 -23.40
N GLN A 20 -40.26 18.21 -22.44
CA GLN A 20 -39.70 18.53 -21.13
C GLN A 20 -39.26 17.28 -20.37
N GLN A 21 -40.08 16.22 -20.36
CA GLN A 21 -39.74 14.93 -19.76
C GLN A 21 -38.50 14.30 -20.40
N ALA A 22 -38.40 14.34 -21.74
CA ALA A 22 -37.23 13.83 -22.44
C ALA A 22 -35.96 14.59 -22.06
N ILE A 23 -36.03 15.93 -21.97
CA ILE A 23 -34.89 16.77 -21.54
C ILE A 23 -34.48 16.42 -20.10
N THR A 24 -35.42 16.26 -19.18
CA THR A 24 -35.12 15.90 -17.79
C THR A 24 -34.47 14.52 -17.68
N ILE A 25 -34.95 13.54 -18.45
CA ILE A 25 -34.38 12.18 -18.47
C ILE A 25 -32.95 12.20 -19.01
N VAL A 26 -32.69 12.93 -20.10
CA VAL A 26 -31.35 13.05 -20.69
C VAL A 26 -30.38 13.75 -19.74
N LEU A 27 -30.79 14.83 -19.08
CA LEU A 27 -30.00 15.52 -18.06
C LEU A 27 -29.71 14.62 -16.85
N GLY A 28 -30.69 13.84 -16.40
CA GLY A 28 -30.52 12.88 -15.31
C GLY A 28 -29.52 11.78 -15.66
N LEU A 29 -29.61 11.22 -16.87
CA LEU A 29 -28.67 10.22 -17.37
C LEU A 29 -27.26 10.79 -17.51
N LEU A 30 -27.11 12.02 -18.01
CA LEU A 30 -25.82 12.70 -18.11
C LEU A 30 -25.21 12.94 -16.72
N ALA A 31 -26.01 13.39 -15.75
CA ALA A 31 -25.56 13.59 -14.38
C ALA A 31 -25.08 12.28 -13.74
N ILE A 32 -25.79 11.17 -13.95
CA ILE A 32 -25.39 9.83 -13.49
C ILE A 32 -24.08 9.39 -14.17
N LEU A 33 -23.92 9.63 -15.47
CA LEU A 33 -22.69 9.31 -16.20
C LEU A 33 -21.49 10.13 -15.68
N LEU A 34 -21.72 11.42 -15.40
CA LEU A 34 -20.70 12.31 -14.84
C LEU A 34 -20.33 11.94 -13.40
N THR A 35 -21.29 11.54 -12.56
CA THR A 35 -20.98 11.08 -11.19
C THR A 35 -20.21 9.76 -11.20
N ILE A 36 -20.56 8.80 -12.05
CA ILE A 36 -19.79 7.56 -12.23
C ILE A 36 -18.37 7.88 -12.72
N GLY A 37 -18.24 8.75 -13.73
CA GLY A 37 -16.95 9.20 -14.23
C GLY A 37 -16.13 9.95 -13.18
N SER A 38 -16.77 10.75 -12.33
CA SER A 38 -16.09 11.47 -11.25
C SER A 38 -15.67 10.56 -10.10
N LEU A 39 -16.48 9.55 -9.76
CA LEU A 39 -16.12 8.54 -8.75
C LEU A 39 -14.94 7.67 -9.20
N SER A 40 -14.81 7.44 -10.51
CA SER A 40 -13.66 6.76 -11.09
C SER A 40 -12.36 7.59 -11.08
N ARG A 41 -12.45 8.91 -10.85
CA ARG A 41 -11.31 9.85 -10.79
C ARG A 41 -10.98 10.26 -9.35
N GLN A 42 -10.97 9.31 -8.43
CA GLN A 42 -10.84 9.61 -7.01
C GLN A 42 -9.43 9.28 -6.48
N SER A 43 -8.47 10.17 -6.74
CA SER A 43 -7.29 10.40 -5.86
C SER A 43 -6.30 11.40 -6.47
N THR A 44 -6.31 12.65 -6.02
CA THR A 44 -5.13 13.52 -6.07
C THR A 44 -5.19 14.49 -4.89
N VAL A 45 -4.40 14.22 -3.85
CA VAL A 45 -4.10 15.18 -2.79
C VAL A 45 -2.58 15.35 -2.82
N VAL A 46 -2.12 16.49 -3.34
CA VAL A 46 -0.70 16.86 -3.39
C VAL A 46 -0.44 17.81 -2.23
N LEU A 47 0.39 17.38 -1.28
CA LEU A 47 0.95 18.24 -0.24
C LEU A 47 2.47 18.18 -0.39
N GLU A 48 3.12 19.24 -0.85
CA GLU A 48 4.58 19.24 -1.02
C GLU A 48 5.25 20.51 -0.49
N PRO A 49 6.29 20.35 0.36
CA PRO A 49 7.37 21.31 0.57
C PRO A 49 8.49 21.17 -0.51
N PRO A 50 9.32 22.22 -0.70
CA PRO A 50 10.06 22.51 -1.94
C PRO A 50 11.34 21.68 -2.25
N THR A 51 11.57 20.50 -1.66
CA THR A 51 12.87 19.79 -1.80
C THR A 51 12.82 18.35 -2.33
N ARG A 52 11.71 17.84 -2.86
CA ARG A 52 11.67 16.48 -3.43
C ARG A 52 11.27 16.42 -4.91
N THR A 53 11.96 15.56 -5.66
CA THR A 53 11.86 15.39 -7.13
C THR A 53 11.03 14.17 -7.55
N LYS A 54 10.17 13.61 -6.70
CA LYS A 54 9.29 12.49 -7.09
C LYS A 54 7.88 12.68 -6.56
N THR A 55 6.93 12.87 -7.47
CA THR A 55 5.49 12.97 -7.20
C THR A 55 4.95 11.60 -6.79
N ILE A 56 4.18 11.55 -5.70
CA ILE A 56 3.52 10.33 -5.19
C ILE A 56 2.08 10.28 -5.72
N ALA A 57 1.78 9.35 -6.61
CA ALA A 57 0.45 9.09 -7.14
C ALA A 57 -0.08 7.74 -6.63
N ILE A 58 -1.15 7.79 -5.83
CA ILE A 58 -1.93 6.60 -5.45
C ILE A 58 -3.04 6.46 -6.49
N THR A 59 -3.00 5.44 -7.35
CA THR A 59 -4.04 5.18 -8.36
C THR A 59 -4.79 3.90 -8.00
N GLY A 60 -5.98 4.03 -7.41
CA GLY A 60 -6.79 2.88 -7.01
C GLY A 60 -6.04 1.96 -6.04
N ASP A 61 -5.84 0.70 -6.44
CA ASP A 61 -5.18 -0.34 -5.65
C ASP A 61 -3.66 -0.44 -5.88
N ARG A 62 -3.07 0.51 -6.64
CA ARG A 62 -1.63 0.54 -6.91
C ARG A 62 -1.04 1.87 -6.51
N VAL A 63 0.18 1.78 -5.97
CA VAL A 63 1.02 2.94 -5.69
C VAL A 63 2.25 2.92 -6.60
N ASP A 64 2.83 4.10 -6.77
CA ASP A 64 4.06 4.25 -7.53
C ASP A 64 5.31 3.77 -6.76
N GLY A 65 6.41 3.68 -7.50
CA GLY A 65 7.69 3.28 -6.92
C GLY A 65 8.20 4.24 -5.84
N ALA A 66 7.91 5.54 -5.95
CA ALA A 66 8.36 6.54 -4.98
C ALA A 66 7.70 6.32 -3.61
N TRP A 67 6.40 6.03 -3.61
CA TRP A 67 5.68 5.66 -2.39
C TRP A 67 6.21 4.37 -1.79
N LEU A 68 6.47 3.33 -2.62
CA LEU A 68 7.04 2.06 -2.16
C LEU A 68 8.43 2.25 -1.53
N GLU A 69 9.27 3.09 -2.13
CA GLU A 69 10.58 3.45 -1.60
C GLU A 69 10.46 4.16 -0.25
N GLU A 70 9.62 5.20 -0.15
CA GLU A 70 9.47 5.98 1.08
C GLU A 70 8.87 5.14 2.22
N MET A 71 7.80 4.41 1.92
CA MET A 71 7.17 3.54 2.92
C MET A 71 8.07 2.36 3.28
N GLY A 72 8.84 1.83 2.33
CA GLY A 72 9.87 0.84 2.60
C GLY A 72 10.91 1.34 3.59
N ALA A 73 11.49 2.51 3.33
CA ALA A 73 12.45 3.14 4.22
C ALA A 73 11.87 3.40 5.61
N TRP A 74 10.63 3.90 5.68
CA TRP A 74 9.94 4.17 6.93
C TRP A 74 9.69 2.88 7.74
N VAL A 75 9.18 1.82 7.11
CA VAL A 75 8.96 0.53 7.79
C VAL A 75 10.28 -0.07 8.26
N ALA A 76 11.33 -0.04 7.42
CA ALA A 76 12.65 -0.52 7.82
C ALA A 76 13.19 0.26 9.03
N HIS A 77 13.07 1.58 9.04
CA HIS A 77 13.46 2.38 10.20
C HIS A 77 12.69 1.97 11.46
N MET A 78 11.36 1.81 11.35
CA MET A 78 10.54 1.43 12.51
C MET A 78 10.84 0.02 13.04
N ILE A 79 11.21 -0.92 12.19
CA ILE A 79 11.48 -2.31 12.59
C ILE A 79 12.95 -2.52 13.00
N LEU A 80 13.89 -1.89 12.31
CA LEU A 80 15.32 -2.21 12.40
C LEU A 80 16.15 -1.18 13.17
N ASP A 81 15.70 0.08 13.30
CA ASP A 81 16.35 1.11 14.11
C ASP A 81 15.68 1.23 15.48
N ALA A 82 15.97 0.29 16.38
CA ALA A 82 15.27 0.18 17.64
C ALA A 82 16.18 0.27 18.86
N SER A 83 15.65 0.83 19.95
CA SER A 83 16.25 0.88 21.28
C SER A 83 15.23 0.43 22.32
N PRO A 84 15.65 0.10 23.57
CA PRO A 84 14.72 -0.31 24.62
C PRO A 84 13.66 0.76 24.93
N HIS A 85 13.96 2.03 24.65
CA HIS A 85 13.09 3.17 24.90
C HIS A 85 12.12 3.45 23.75
N SER A 86 12.47 3.11 22.51
CA SER A 86 11.68 3.44 21.32
C SER A 86 10.84 2.28 20.82
N ILE A 87 11.25 1.03 21.08
CA ILE A 87 10.72 -0.15 20.39
C ILE A 87 9.23 -0.38 20.60
N GLY A 88 8.69 -0.07 21.79
CA GLY A 88 7.25 -0.20 22.06
C GLY A 88 6.40 0.75 21.21
N TRP A 89 6.81 2.03 21.13
CA TRP A 89 6.10 3.00 20.30
C TRP A 89 6.24 2.66 18.80
N GLN A 90 7.42 2.23 18.35
CA GLN A 90 7.66 1.86 16.96
C GLN A 90 6.78 0.67 16.53
N GLN A 91 6.65 -0.34 17.39
CA GLN A 91 5.73 -1.48 17.18
C GLN A 91 4.30 -1.03 16.95
N ASP A 92 3.77 -0.20 17.84
CA ASP A 92 2.41 0.31 17.73
C ASP A 92 2.21 1.09 16.42
N GLN A 93 3.22 1.83 15.96
CA GLN A 93 3.14 2.53 14.68
C GLN A 93 3.10 1.56 13.49
N VAL A 94 3.97 0.56 13.43
CA VAL A 94 3.99 -0.41 12.31
C VAL A 94 2.69 -1.23 12.26
N LEU A 95 2.19 -1.67 13.41
CA LEU A 95 0.99 -2.52 13.48
C LEU A 95 -0.27 -1.81 12.96
N ARG A 96 -0.36 -0.47 13.10
CA ARG A 96 -1.46 0.33 12.52
C ARG A 96 -1.53 0.30 10.99
N TRP A 97 -0.40 0.03 10.34
CA TRP A 97 -0.30 -0.08 8.88
C TRP A 97 -0.22 -1.54 8.43
N THR A 98 -0.38 -2.50 9.33
CA THR A 98 -0.26 -3.93 9.03
C THR A 98 -1.61 -4.53 8.63
N HIS A 99 -1.60 -5.39 7.62
CA HIS A 99 -2.78 -6.10 7.16
C HIS A 99 -3.31 -7.02 8.27
N PRO A 100 -4.64 -7.10 8.51
CA PRO A 100 -5.20 -7.89 9.60
C PRO A 100 -4.79 -9.37 9.62
N ALA A 101 -4.54 -9.96 8.44
CA ALA A 101 -4.09 -11.35 8.33
C ALA A 101 -2.64 -11.56 8.79
N ALA A 102 -1.79 -10.51 8.70
CA ALA A 102 -0.38 -10.56 9.08
C ALA A 102 -0.12 -9.97 10.48
N HIS A 103 -1.08 -9.22 11.02
CA HIS A 103 -0.94 -8.49 12.28
C HIS A 103 -0.47 -9.36 13.44
N GLY A 104 -1.11 -10.52 13.65
CA GLY A 104 -0.77 -11.40 14.77
C GLY A 104 0.65 -11.97 14.68
N GLN A 105 1.05 -12.41 13.48
CA GLN A 105 2.40 -12.93 13.25
C GLN A 105 3.45 -11.84 13.44
N LEU A 106 3.28 -10.68 12.80
CA LEU A 106 4.24 -9.58 12.89
C LEU A 106 4.35 -9.06 14.33
N GLN A 107 3.23 -8.92 15.03
CA GLN A 107 3.22 -8.52 16.44
C GLN A 107 4.03 -9.48 17.31
N GLN A 108 3.88 -10.79 17.10
CA GLN A 108 4.63 -11.80 17.85
C GLN A 108 6.13 -11.71 17.55
N GLU A 109 6.52 -11.61 16.28
CA GLU A 109 7.92 -11.49 15.85
C GLU A 109 8.57 -10.25 16.47
N MET A 110 7.90 -9.10 16.38
CA MET A 110 8.37 -7.85 16.97
C MET A 110 8.44 -7.95 18.50
N ALA A 111 7.46 -8.56 19.18
CA ALA A 111 7.48 -8.73 20.63
C ALA A 111 8.66 -9.57 21.11
N VAL A 112 9.00 -10.65 20.39
CA VAL A 112 10.18 -11.47 20.69
C VAL A 112 11.47 -10.66 20.49
N GLN A 113 11.56 -9.87 19.42
CA GLN A 113 12.70 -8.99 19.19
C GLN A 113 12.82 -7.92 20.29
N ALA A 114 11.72 -7.27 20.66
CA ALA A 114 11.71 -6.27 21.72
C ALA A 114 12.15 -6.83 23.07
N LYS A 115 11.65 -8.00 23.45
CA LYS A 115 12.08 -8.65 24.67
C LYS A 115 13.58 -8.89 24.67
N ARG A 116 14.14 -9.42 23.58
CA ARG A 116 15.60 -9.63 23.46
C ARG A 116 16.39 -8.33 23.58
N LEU A 117 15.89 -7.27 22.94
CA LEU A 117 16.53 -5.95 22.92
C LEU A 117 16.53 -5.30 24.31
N ILE A 118 15.41 -5.40 25.03
CA ILE A 118 15.25 -4.89 26.40
C ILE A 118 16.08 -5.71 27.39
N ASP A 119 15.95 -7.03 27.38
CA ASP A 119 16.64 -7.93 28.32
C ASP A 119 18.17 -7.79 28.19
N ALA A 120 18.68 -7.55 26.98
CA ALA A 120 20.10 -7.38 26.71
C ALA A 120 20.59 -5.92 26.82
N ASN A 121 19.71 -4.95 27.10
CA ASN A 121 19.99 -3.51 26.98
C ASN A 121 20.72 -3.17 25.65
N ALA A 122 20.20 -3.74 24.57
CA ALA A 122 20.74 -3.62 23.23
C ALA A 122 19.99 -2.57 22.41
N SER A 123 20.63 -2.05 21.38
CA SER A 123 20.00 -1.26 20.33
C SER A 123 20.52 -1.67 18.97
N THR A 124 19.73 -1.46 17.93
CA THR A 124 20.09 -1.75 16.54
C THR A 124 20.07 -0.48 15.71
N VAL A 125 20.97 -0.43 14.74
CA VAL A 125 21.04 0.65 13.75
C VAL A 125 21.15 0.03 12.36
N PHE A 126 20.28 0.43 11.46
CA PHE A 126 20.17 -0.03 10.10
C PHE A 126 20.57 1.07 9.13
N TRP A 127 21.71 0.85 8.49
CA TRP A 127 22.23 1.70 7.45
C TRP A 127 21.63 1.26 6.11
N LEU A 128 20.51 1.85 5.73
CA LEU A 128 19.88 1.61 4.44
C LEU A 128 20.82 2.02 3.30
N GLN A 129 21.07 1.11 2.36
CA GLN A 129 21.99 1.31 1.24
C GLN A 129 21.27 1.33 -0.11
N GLN A 130 20.26 0.47 -0.26
CA GLN A 130 19.52 0.33 -1.51
C GLN A 130 18.05 0.01 -1.25
N LEU A 131 17.20 0.59 -2.11
CA LEU A 131 15.80 0.25 -2.26
C LEU A 131 15.57 -0.14 -3.72
N ALA A 132 14.83 -1.22 -3.94
CA ALA A 132 14.39 -1.64 -5.26
C ALA A 132 12.88 -1.89 -5.20
N PRO A 133 12.04 -1.00 -5.76
CA PRO A 133 10.60 -1.22 -5.82
C PRO A 133 10.21 -2.15 -7.00
N ASP A 134 9.19 -2.97 -6.78
CA ASP A 134 8.52 -3.81 -7.78
C ASP A 134 7.04 -3.42 -7.80
N LEU A 135 6.67 -2.64 -8.82
CA LEU A 135 5.34 -2.06 -8.97
C LEU A 135 4.30 -3.11 -9.37
N ASP A 136 4.70 -4.21 -10.02
CA ASP A 136 3.76 -5.24 -10.46
C ASP A 136 3.24 -6.04 -9.27
N ARG A 137 4.11 -6.29 -8.29
CA ARG A 137 3.79 -7.07 -7.09
C ARG A 137 3.58 -6.22 -5.85
N GLN A 138 3.66 -4.89 -5.98
CA GLN A 138 3.47 -3.91 -4.91
C GLN A 138 4.37 -4.22 -3.70
N ARG A 139 5.66 -4.40 -3.96
CA ARG A 139 6.66 -4.77 -2.96
C ARG A 139 7.96 -4.00 -3.16
N VAL A 140 8.78 -3.96 -2.14
CA VAL A 140 10.09 -3.29 -2.16
C VAL A 140 11.12 -4.18 -1.49
N ALA A 141 12.26 -4.35 -2.16
CA ALA A 141 13.44 -4.98 -1.59
C ALA A 141 14.34 -3.90 -0.98
N LEU A 142 14.82 -4.14 0.24
CA LEU A 142 15.68 -3.24 0.99
C LEU A 142 16.99 -3.95 1.27
N VAL A 143 18.11 -3.29 1.04
CA VAL A 143 19.44 -3.81 1.37
C VAL A 143 20.17 -2.77 2.21
N GLY A 144 20.85 -3.24 3.25
CA GLY A 144 21.63 -2.37 4.11
C GLY A 144 22.52 -3.14 5.08
N GLN A 145 23.16 -2.39 5.97
CA GLN A 145 23.99 -2.92 7.04
C GLN A 145 23.25 -2.77 8.38
N LEU A 146 23.15 -3.86 9.13
CA LEU A 146 22.59 -3.83 10.49
C LEU A 146 23.70 -3.96 11.51
N ASP A 147 23.80 -2.98 12.39
CA ASP A 147 24.71 -2.97 13.53
C ASP A 147 23.93 -3.19 14.83
N THR A 148 24.56 -3.85 15.80
CA THR A 148 24.00 -4.02 17.15
C THR A 148 24.94 -3.43 18.19
N TYR A 149 24.35 -2.69 19.12
CA TYR A 149 25.02 -2.08 20.26
C TYR A 149 24.46 -2.70 21.53
N VAL A 150 25.30 -2.88 22.54
CA VAL A 150 24.92 -3.34 23.88
C VAL A 150 25.52 -2.38 24.89
N ASN A 151 24.71 -1.83 25.78
CA ASN A 151 25.14 -0.80 26.73
C ASN A 151 25.85 0.40 26.04
N GLY A 152 25.41 0.76 24.84
CA GLY A 152 25.99 1.85 24.05
C GLY A 152 27.29 1.52 23.30
N VAL A 153 27.82 0.29 23.43
CA VAL A 153 29.04 -0.14 22.73
C VAL A 153 28.67 -1.06 21.57
N LYS A 154 29.23 -0.80 20.38
CA LYS A 154 29.03 -1.66 19.22
C LYS A 154 29.59 -3.06 19.49
N VAL A 155 28.78 -4.09 19.32
CA VAL A 155 29.21 -5.47 19.47
C VAL A 155 30.16 -5.83 18.33
N GLN A 156 31.36 -6.31 18.64
CA GLN A 156 32.35 -6.68 17.63
C GLN A 156 31.79 -7.80 16.73
N GLY A 157 31.92 -7.63 15.42
CA GLY A 157 31.40 -8.61 14.44
C GLY A 157 29.87 -8.60 14.27
N SER A 158 29.13 -7.69 14.90
CA SER A 158 27.67 -7.60 14.75
C SER A 158 27.21 -7.01 13.41
N SER A 159 28.11 -6.34 12.70
CA SER A 159 27.81 -5.68 11.42
C SER A 159 27.51 -6.73 10.35
N ARG A 160 26.26 -6.80 9.91
CA ARG A 160 25.80 -7.76 8.90
C ARG A 160 25.08 -7.07 7.74
N THR A 161 25.47 -7.41 6.52
CA THR A 161 24.67 -7.05 5.34
C THR A 161 23.40 -7.89 5.36
N VAL A 162 22.26 -7.22 5.34
CA VAL A 162 20.94 -7.84 5.40
C VAL A 162 20.08 -7.33 4.26
N SER A 163 19.20 -8.20 3.79
CA SER A 163 18.23 -7.86 2.77
C SER A 163 16.84 -8.20 3.30
N TYR A 164 15.88 -7.32 3.05
CA TYR A 164 14.48 -7.50 3.44
C TYR A 164 13.59 -7.34 2.23
N LEU A 165 12.51 -8.12 2.19
CA LEU A 165 11.41 -7.94 1.26
C LEU A 165 10.19 -7.50 2.05
N LEU A 166 9.63 -6.36 1.65
CA LEU A 166 8.40 -5.82 2.19
C LEU A 166 7.33 -5.82 1.09
N GLN A 167 6.21 -6.49 1.35
CA GLN A 167 5.08 -6.52 0.44
C GLN A 167 3.90 -5.73 1.02
N PHE A 168 3.23 -4.99 0.15
CA PHE A 168 2.02 -4.25 0.46
C PHE A 168 0.80 -4.84 -0.26
N GLU A 169 -0.38 -4.60 0.32
CA GLU A 169 -1.67 -4.94 -0.28
C GLU A 169 -2.66 -3.80 -0.07
N ALA A 170 -3.39 -3.46 -1.13
CA ALA A 170 -4.48 -2.50 -1.06
C ALA A 170 -5.71 -3.13 -0.38
N ARG A 171 -6.19 -2.53 0.71
CA ARG A 171 -7.42 -2.92 1.37
C ARG A 171 -8.12 -1.71 1.96
N GLY A 172 -9.39 -1.51 1.60
CA GLY A 172 -10.19 -0.40 2.11
C GLY A 172 -9.62 0.99 1.77
N GLY A 173 -9.05 1.13 0.58
CA GLY A 173 -8.44 2.40 0.11
C GLY A 173 -7.12 2.75 0.77
N ARG A 174 -6.47 1.80 1.46
CA ARG A 174 -5.16 1.97 2.08
C ARG A 174 -4.22 0.87 1.63
N MET A 175 -2.95 1.20 1.47
CA MET A 175 -1.90 0.21 1.32
C MET A 175 -1.44 -0.24 2.71
N LEU A 176 -1.50 -1.54 2.95
CA LEU A 176 -1.13 -2.15 4.23
C LEU A 176 0.04 -3.10 4.03
N VAL A 177 0.91 -3.17 5.03
CA VAL A 177 2.01 -4.15 5.11
C VAL A 177 1.41 -5.54 5.21
N LYS A 178 1.63 -6.35 4.17
CA LYS A 178 1.17 -7.73 4.09
C LYS A 178 2.23 -8.70 4.59
N GLU A 179 3.49 -8.47 4.22
CA GLU A 179 4.60 -9.37 4.55
C GLU A 179 5.86 -8.54 4.76
N TRP A 180 6.61 -8.90 5.81
CA TRP A 180 7.95 -8.39 6.09
C TRP A 180 8.85 -9.59 6.35
N LYS A 181 9.93 -9.73 5.59
CA LYS A 181 10.79 -10.92 5.68
C LYS A 181 12.23 -10.62 5.35
N GLU A 182 13.15 -11.17 6.15
CA GLU A 182 14.58 -11.20 5.79
C GLU A 182 14.79 -12.20 4.65
N VAL A 183 15.48 -11.78 3.60
CA VAL A 183 15.74 -12.55 2.38
C VAL A 183 17.24 -12.72 2.14
N PRO A 184 17.66 -13.80 1.44
CA PRO A 184 19.06 -13.96 1.07
C PRO A 184 19.55 -12.80 0.19
N GLY A 185 20.77 -12.32 0.43
CA GLY A 185 21.35 -11.23 -0.35
C GLY A 185 21.59 -11.59 -1.83
N ASP A 186 21.74 -12.87 -2.16
CA ASP A 186 21.89 -13.36 -3.54
C ASP A 186 20.54 -13.55 -4.27
N ASP A 187 19.41 -13.46 -3.57
CA ASP A 187 18.06 -13.59 -4.13
C ASP A 187 17.05 -12.69 -3.40
N ILE A 188 17.26 -11.37 -3.51
CA ILE A 188 16.43 -10.34 -2.88
C ILE A 188 14.94 -10.42 -3.27
N TRP A 189 14.63 -11.05 -4.40
CA TRP A 189 13.26 -11.18 -4.92
C TRP A 189 12.61 -12.53 -4.62
N LEU A 190 13.33 -13.44 -3.96
CA LEU A 190 12.94 -14.82 -3.71
C LEU A 190 12.56 -15.57 -5.00
N THR A 191 13.25 -15.28 -6.10
CA THR A 191 13.00 -15.81 -7.44
C THR A 191 12.96 -17.33 -7.43
N ARG A 192 13.90 -17.97 -6.72
CA ARG A 192 13.97 -19.44 -6.61
C ARG A 192 12.73 -20.02 -5.91
N ALA A 193 12.27 -19.35 -4.85
CA ALA A 193 11.07 -19.77 -4.11
C ALA A 193 9.80 -19.59 -4.94
N LEU A 194 9.72 -18.51 -5.72
CA LEU A 194 8.60 -18.22 -6.62
C LEU A 194 8.50 -19.24 -7.75
N GLU A 195 9.63 -19.60 -8.35
CA GLU A 195 9.68 -20.65 -9.38
C GLU A 195 9.28 -22.02 -8.82
N ALA A 196 9.74 -22.36 -7.62
CA ALA A 196 9.35 -23.59 -6.95
C ALA A 196 7.84 -23.63 -6.66
N ALA A 197 7.27 -22.52 -6.17
CA ALA A 197 5.84 -22.40 -5.93
C ALA A 197 5.00 -22.50 -7.22
N ALA A 198 5.47 -21.88 -8.31
CA ALA A 198 4.83 -21.97 -9.63
C ALA A 198 4.80 -23.41 -10.14
N LYS A 199 5.93 -24.12 -10.07
CA LYS A 199 6.03 -25.54 -10.45
C LYS A 199 5.13 -26.45 -9.61
N LEU A 200 4.99 -26.18 -8.31
CA LEU A 200 4.09 -26.92 -7.44
C LEU A 200 2.62 -26.70 -7.81
N LYS A 201 2.25 -25.45 -8.14
CA LYS A 201 0.89 -25.10 -8.57
C LYS A 201 0.55 -25.77 -9.91
N GLU A 202 1.46 -25.71 -10.88
CA GLU A 202 1.31 -26.39 -12.17
C GLU A 202 1.13 -27.91 -12.01
N LYS A 203 1.92 -28.55 -11.14
CA LYS A 203 1.76 -29.98 -10.81
C LYS A 203 0.44 -30.31 -10.11
N ALA A 204 -0.09 -29.39 -9.29
CA ALA A 204 -1.36 -29.58 -8.61
C ALA A 204 -2.55 -29.42 -9.57
N ASP A 205 -2.46 -28.47 -10.50
CA ASP A 205 -3.48 -28.22 -11.52
C ASP A 205 -3.48 -29.32 -12.60
N ALA A 206 -2.32 -29.88 -12.96
CA ALA A 206 -2.21 -31.02 -13.87
C ALA A 206 -2.73 -32.35 -13.29
N LYS A 207 -3.03 -32.40 -11.98
CA LYS A 207 -3.56 -33.58 -11.28
C LYS A 207 -5.06 -33.48 -11.00
N ARG A 208 -5.72 -32.39 -11.43
CA ARG A 208 -7.17 -32.21 -11.40
C ARG A 208 -7.76 -32.45 -12.78
#